data_AF-A0A4R5NRB6-F1
#
_entry.id   AF-A0A4R5NRB6-F1
#
_cell.length_a   1.000
_cell.length_b   1.000
_cell.length_c   1.000
_cell.angle_alpha   90.00
_cell.angle_beta   90.00
_cell.angle_gamma   90.00
#
_symmetry.space_group_name_H-M   'P 1'
#
loop_
_entity.id
_entity.type
_entity.pdbx_description
1 polymer ?
#
loop_
_entity_poly.entity_id
_entity_poly.type
_entity_poly.pdbx_seq_one_letter_code
_entity_poly.pdbx_strand_id
1 'polypeptide(L)'
;MLEKTIYKKLLSHAFDFPVTVKYWDGKSEVYGEGTPQAEIDINKELPMTEIAKHATLTLGEAYMNGDIDIKGSIQQVVASAYRSTTSFMHDKRFLKFVPKQGHSEKENTKDIQSHYDIGNDFYKLWLDPTLTYSCAYFENDDDTLEQAQLNKIHHILKKLKPERGKRLLDIG
;
A
#
# COMPACT_ATOMS: atom_id res chain seq x y z
N MET A 1 -12.79 -1.64 27.93
CA MET A 1 -11.66 -0.89 28.54
C MET A 1 -10.30 -1.50 28.23
N LEU A 2 -10.13 -2.83 28.31
CA LEU A 2 -8.84 -3.48 28.02
C LEU A 2 -8.35 -3.29 26.57
N GLU A 3 -9.27 -3.32 25.60
CA GLU A 3 -8.94 -3.24 24.17
C GLU A 3 -8.38 -1.86 23.78
N LYS A 4 -8.93 -0.77 24.34
CA LYS A 4 -8.44 0.59 24.07
C LYS A 4 -6.99 0.80 24.47
N THR A 5 -6.53 0.15 25.54
CA THR A 5 -5.11 0.17 25.94
C THR A 5 -4.22 -0.49 24.88
N ILE A 6 -4.73 -1.51 24.18
CA ILE A 6 -4.04 -2.19 23.08
C ILE A 6 -3.98 -1.28 21.85
N TYR A 7 -5.12 -0.69 21.44
CA TYR A 7 -5.15 0.30 20.35
C TYR A 7 -4.21 1.47 20.62
N LYS A 8 -4.26 2.02 21.83
CA LYS A 8 -3.38 3.11 22.25
C LYS A 8 -1.92 2.72 22.12
N LYS A 9 -1.55 1.52 22.58
CA LYS A 9 -0.16 1.04 22.49
C LYS A 9 0.29 0.79 21.05
N LEU A 10 -0.61 0.30 20.20
CA LEU A 10 -0.37 0.09 18.77
C LEU A 10 -0.16 1.42 18.05
N LEU A 11 -1.08 2.37 18.24
CA LEU A 11 -1.14 3.63 17.49
C LEU A 11 -0.18 4.69 18.01
N SER A 12 0.15 4.69 19.30
CA SER A 12 1.07 5.68 19.90
C SER A 12 2.49 5.63 19.35
N HIS A 13 2.86 4.53 18.69
CA HIS A 13 4.17 4.36 18.06
C HIS A 13 4.06 4.00 16.57
N ALA A 14 2.85 3.98 16.00
CA ALA A 14 2.65 3.59 14.61
C ALA A 14 3.13 4.66 13.62
N PHE A 15 3.15 5.93 14.03
CA PHE A 15 3.38 7.05 13.13
C PHE A 15 4.55 7.93 13.60
N ASP A 16 5.30 8.45 12.64
CA ASP A 16 6.39 9.41 12.81
C ASP A 16 5.95 10.88 12.69
N PHE A 17 4.65 11.13 12.54
CA PHE A 17 4.04 12.45 12.61
C PHE A 17 2.74 12.40 13.44
N PRO A 18 2.25 13.55 13.96
CA PRO A 18 1.07 13.55 14.80
C PRO A 18 -0.21 13.20 14.04
N VAL A 19 -1.02 12.30 14.61
CA VAL A 19 -2.32 11.88 14.05
C VAL A 19 -3.42 12.02 15.08
N THR A 20 -4.61 12.39 14.62
CA THR A 20 -5.84 12.28 15.41
C THR A 20 -6.45 10.91 15.15
N VAL A 21 -6.86 10.19 16.19
CA VAL A 21 -7.62 8.94 16.08
C VAL A 21 -8.96 9.13 16.76
N LYS A 22 -10.04 8.97 16.00
CA LYS A 22 -11.41 8.95 16.51
C LYS A 22 -11.89 7.50 16.60
N TYR A 23 -12.36 7.12 17.77
CA TYR A 23 -12.85 5.76 18.04
C TYR A 23 -14.37 5.66 17.82
N TRP A 24 -14.85 4.42 17.71
CA TRP A 24 -16.25 4.06 17.47
C TRP A 24 -17.21 4.54 18.57
N ASP A 25 -16.70 4.82 19.78
CA ASP A 25 -17.47 5.39 20.89
C ASP A 25 -17.47 6.93 20.91
N GLY A 26 -16.98 7.57 19.85
CA GLY A 26 -16.94 9.02 19.68
C GLY A 26 -15.80 9.71 20.42
N LYS A 27 -14.94 8.98 21.15
CA LYS A 27 -13.75 9.57 21.78
C LYS A 27 -12.67 9.81 20.73
N SER A 28 -11.87 10.86 20.93
CA SER A 28 -10.72 11.16 20.09
C SER A 28 -9.46 11.29 20.94
N GLU A 29 -8.34 10.80 20.43
CA GLU A 29 -7.02 10.99 21.00
C GLU A 29 -6.06 11.50 19.90
N VAL A 30 -5.06 12.28 20.31
CA VAL A 30 -3.95 12.68 19.43
C VAL A 30 -2.73 11.87 19.83
N TYR A 31 -2.05 11.29 18.85
CA TYR A 31 -0.79 10.57 19.01
C TYR A 31 0.33 11.35 18.34
N GLY A 32 1.43 11.60 19.06
CA GLY A 32 2.54 12.46 18.62
C GLY A 32 2.46 13.90 19.15
N GLU A 33 3.53 14.67 18.96
CA GLU A 33 3.62 16.07 19.39
C GLU A 33 3.46 17.04 18.21
N GLY A 34 2.60 18.04 18.36
CA GLY A 34 2.36 19.07 17.34
C GLY A 34 0.98 18.99 16.72
N THR A 35 0.78 19.70 15.60
CA THR A 35 -0.51 19.73 14.89
C THR A 35 -0.70 18.43 14.09
N PRO A 36 -1.84 17.72 14.27
CA PRO A 36 -2.14 16.52 13.49
C PRO A 36 -2.14 16.77 11.98
N GLN A 37 -1.50 15.88 11.22
CA GLN A 37 -1.45 15.95 9.75
C GLN A 37 -2.43 15.00 9.06
N ALA A 38 -3.01 14.07 9.81
CA ALA A 38 -4.06 13.17 9.35
C ALA A 38 -5.01 12.82 10.51
N GLU A 39 -6.24 12.44 10.16
CA GLU A 39 -7.23 11.90 11.09
C GLU A 39 -7.64 10.49 10.63
N ILE A 40 -7.65 9.54 11.56
CA ILE A 40 -8.07 8.16 11.35
C ILE A 40 -9.36 7.94 12.14
N ASP A 41 -10.46 7.72 11.43
CA ASP A 41 -11.76 7.43 12.01
C ASP A 41 -11.96 5.91 12.06
N ILE A 42 -11.99 5.34 13.26
CA ILE A 42 -12.30 3.92 13.49
C ILE A 42 -13.81 3.83 13.80
N ASN A 43 -14.62 3.64 12.77
CA ASN A 43 -16.08 3.65 12.84
C ASN A 43 -16.65 2.42 13.55
N LYS A 44 -15.89 1.32 13.60
CA LYS A 44 -16.29 0.05 14.21
C LYS A 44 -15.13 -0.58 14.96
N GLU A 45 -15.44 -1.27 16.07
CA GLU A 45 -14.44 -2.02 16.83
C GLU A 45 -13.85 -3.15 15.98
N LEU A 46 -12.52 -3.16 15.85
CA LEU A 46 -11.77 -4.15 15.08
C LEU A 46 -11.27 -5.29 16.00
N PRO A 47 -11.22 -6.53 15.50
CA PRO A 47 -10.77 -7.68 16.29
C PRO A 47 -9.25 -7.65 16.53
N MET A 48 -8.83 -7.35 17.76
CA MET A 48 -7.40 -7.30 18.14
C MET A 48 -6.64 -8.60 17.91
N THR A 49 -7.31 -9.74 18.01
CA THR A 49 -6.71 -11.05 17.71
C THR A 49 -6.31 -11.18 16.26
N GLU A 50 -7.06 -10.58 15.34
CA GLU A 50 -6.76 -10.64 13.90
C GLU A 50 -5.72 -9.58 13.50
N ILE A 51 -5.76 -8.38 14.10
CA ILE A 51 -4.68 -7.40 13.93
C ILE A 51 -3.33 -7.98 14.39
N ALA A 52 -3.31 -8.71 15.51
CA ALA A 52 -2.10 -9.37 16.00
C ALA A 52 -1.54 -10.46 15.07
N LYS A 53 -2.37 -11.05 14.19
CA LYS A 53 -1.94 -12.10 13.24
C LYS A 53 -1.64 -11.56 11.85
N HIS A 54 -2.48 -10.63 11.38
CA HIS A 54 -2.56 -10.14 10.00
C HIS A 54 -2.94 -8.65 9.98
N ALA A 55 -2.08 -7.79 10.55
CA ALA A 55 -2.36 -6.36 10.67
C ALA A 55 -2.70 -5.70 9.32
N THR A 56 -1.87 -5.91 8.29
CA THR A 56 -2.07 -5.28 6.97
C THR A 56 -3.37 -5.70 6.30
N LEU A 57 -3.73 -6.99 6.36
CA LEU A 57 -4.98 -7.50 5.79
C LEU A 57 -6.20 -6.94 6.55
N THR A 58 -6.19 -7.08 7.88
CA THR A 58 -7.30 -6.65 8.74
C THR A 58 -7.56 -5.14 8.60
N LEU A 59 -6.51 -4.33 8.60
CA LEU A 59 -6.62 -2.87 8.47
C LEU A 59 -7.02 -2.46 7.03
N GLY A 60 -6.50 -3.16 6.01
CA GLY A 60 -6.87 -2.92 4.62
C GLY A 60 -8.35 -3.23 4.34
N GLU A 61 -8.83 -4.39 4.79
CA GLU A 61 -10.24 -4.76 4.67
C GLU A 61 -11.15 -3.82 5.47
N ALA A 62 -10.73 -3.43 6.68
CA ALA A 62 -11.49 -2.47 7.48
C ALA A 62 -11.62 -1.11 6.77
N TYR A 63 -10.57 -0.62 6.11
CA TYR A 63 -10.64 0.59 5.27
C TYR A 63 -11.58 0.39 4.07
N MET A 64 -11.44 -0.73 3.34
CA MET A 64 -12.30 -1.04 2.19
C MET A 64 -13.78 -1.18 2.55
N ASN A 65 -14.09 -1.65 3.76
CA ASN A 65 -15.45 -1.80 4.28
C ASN A 65 -16.03 -0.52 4.90
N GLY A 66 -15.23 0.55 5.04
CA GLY A 66 -15.63 1.78 5.74
C GLY A 66 -15.64 1.68 7.28
N ASP A 67 -15.13 0.58 7.83
CA ASP A 67 -14.91 0.42 9.28
C ASP A 67 -13.75 1.32 9.77
N ILE A 68 -12.83 1.67 8.87
CA ILE A 68 -11.81 2.72 9.03
C ILE A 68 -11.96 3.74 7.91
N ASP A 69 -11.81 5.02 8.21
CA ASP A 69 -11.65 6.08 7.23
C ASP A 69 -10.43 6.96 7.56
N ILE A 70 -9.86 7.61 6.54
CA ILE A 70 -8.66 8.44 6.68
C ILE A 70 -8.91 9.80 6.03
N LYS A 71 -8.85 10.86 6.84
CA LYS A 71 -8.81 12.24 6.35
C LYS A 71 -7.36 12.71 6.26
N GLY A 72 -6.94 13.06 5.05
CA GLY A 72 -5.56 13.39 4.72
C GLY A 72 -4.96 12.41 3.71
N SER A 73 -3.64 12.39 3.59
CA SER A 73 -2.97 11.51 2.63
C SER A 73 -2.80 10.10 3.19
N ILE A 74 -3.52 9.13 2.63
CA ILE A 74 -3.35 7.70 2.92
C ILE A 74 -1.89 7.28 2.65
N GLN A 75 -1.30 7.78 1.56
CA GLN A 75 0.10 7.51 1.23
C GLN A 75 1.03 7.94 2.37
N GLN A 76 0.84 9.13 2.95
CA GLN A 76 1.67 9.58 4.07
C GLN A 76 1.43 8.76 5.34
N VAL A 77 0.18 8.40 5.65
CA VAL A 77 -0.15 7.54 6.80
C VAL A 77 0.55 6.18 6.68
N VAL A 78 0.47 5.54 5.51
CA VAL A 78 1.13 4.25 5.25
C VAL A 78 2.65 4.38 5.23
N ALA A 79 3.19 5.43 4.59
CA ALA A 79 4.64 5.66 4.53
C ALA A 79 5.23 5.92 5.92
N SER A 80 4.50 6.64 6.78
CA SER A 80 4.83 6.86 8.19
C SER A 80 4.87 5.55 8.97
N ALA A 81 3.86 4.70 8.78
CA ALA A 81 3.84 3.36 9.36
C ALA A 81 5.00 2.48 8.88
N TYR A 82 5.52 2.68 7.66
CA TYR A 82 6.74 2.01 7.19
C TYR A 82 8.04 2.62 7.74
N ARG A 83 8.08 3.91 8.09
CA ARG A 83 9.28 4.53 8.67
C ARG A 83 9.43 4.26 10.16
N SER A 84 8.32 4.07 10.88
CA SER A 84 8.37 3.70 12.30
C SER A 84 8.79 2.24 12.49
N THR A 85 9.95 2.02 13.12
CA THR A 85 10.51 0.67 13.38
C THR A 85 9.68 -0.17 14.37
N THR A 86 8.79 0.47 15.11
CA THR A 86 7.90 -0.17 16.11
C THR A 86 6.46 -0.28 15.62
N SER A 87 6.19 0.13 14.37
CA SER A 87 4.88 0.00 13.72
C SER A 87 4.52 -1.47 13.46
N PHE A 88 3.22 -1.69 13.27
CA PHE A 88 2.63 -2.97 12.86
C PHE A 88 3.21 -3.52 11.54
N MET A 89 3.86 -2.67 10.73
CA MET A 89 4.54 -3.08 9.50
C MET A 89 5.87 -3.84 9.72
N HIS A 90 6.57 -3.58 10.84
CA HIS A 90 7.92 -4.13 11.10
C HIS A 90 8.01 -5.02 12.33
N ASP A 91 7.07 -4.88 13.25
CA ASP A 91 7.09 -5.64 14.48
C ASP A 91 6.67 -7.10 14.24
N LYS A 92 7.64 -8.01 14.44
CA LYS A 92 7.49 -9.48 14.27
C LYS A 92 6.34 -10.09 15.06
N ARG A 93 5.81 -9.39 16.08
CA ARG A 93 4.61 -9.81 16.81
C ARG A 93 3.36 -9.81 15.93
N PHE A 94 3.31 -8.95 14.91
CA PHE A 94 2.19 -8.75 13.98
C PHE A 94 2.41 -9.38 12.59
N LEU A 95 3.64 -9.86 12.32
CA LEU A 95 4.05 -10.53 11.07
C LEU A 95 4.06 -12.07 11.20
N LYS A 96 3.38 -12.64 12.21
CA LYS A 96 3.58 -14.05 12.61
C LYS A 96 3.12 -15.09 11.58
N PHE A 97 2.42 -14.70 10.52
CA PHE A 97 1.94 -15.66 9.54
C PHE A 97 1.76 -15.03 8.15
N VAL A 98 2.82 -15.07 7.34
CA VAL A 98 2.67 -15.09 5.88
C VAL A 98 2.82 -16.55 5.48
N PRO A 99 1.72 -17.29 5.22
CA PRO A 99 1.83 -18.68 4.81
C PRO A 99 2.66 -18.74 3.53
N LYS A 100 3.62 -19.67 3.45
CA LYS A 100 4.16 -20.08 2.15
C LYS A 100 3.00 -20.71 1.38
N GLN A 101 2.37 -19.94 0.51
CA GLN A 101 1.47 -20.51 -0.48
C GLN A 101 2.30 -21.45 -1.35
N GLY A 102 1.95 -22.74 -1.32
CA GLY A 102 2.31 -23.62 -2.43
C GLY A 102 1.55 -23.13 -3.65
N HIS A 103 2.22 -23.04 -4.80
CA HIS A 103 1.55 -22.73 -6.06
C HIS A 103 1.35 -24.04 -6.81
N SER A 104 0.12 -24.55 -6.84
CA SER A 104 -0.28 -25.53 -7.85
C SER A 104 -1.00 -24.84 -9.00
N GLU A 105 -0.89 -25.41 -10.20
CA GLU A 105 -1.55 -24.90 -11.40
C GLU A 105 -3.08 -24.79 -11.23
N LYS A 106 -3.68 -25.72 -10.48
CA LYS A 106 -5.10 -25.70 -10.14
C LYS A 106 -5.49 -24.57 -9.19
N GLU A 107 -4.67 -24.28 -8.18
CA GLU A 107 -4.90 -23.16 -7.25
C GLU A 107 -4.76 -21.83 -7.98
N ASN A 108 -3.70 -21.66 -8.77
CA ASN A 108 -3.51 -20.45 -9.57
C ASN A 108 -4.68 -20.20 -10.54
N THR A 109 -5.21 -21.24 -11.20
CA THR A 109 -6.37 -21.10 -12.10
C THR A 109 -7.61 -20.59 -11.37
N LYS A 110 -7.85 -21.06 -10.13
CA LYS A 110 -8.99 -20.64 -9.31
C LYS A 110 -8.81 -19.22 -8.76
N ASP A 111 -7.59 -18.86 -8.37
CA ASP A 111 -7.27 -17.53 -7.85
C ASP A 111 -7.36 -16.45 -8.95
N ILE A 112 -6.91 -16.76 -10.17
CA ILE A 112 -7.01 -15.88 -11.34
C ILE A 112 -8.48 -15.54 -11.66
N GLN A 113 -9.42 -16.49 -11.51
CA GLN A 113 -10.84 -16.26 -11.80
C GLN A 113 -11.52 -15.28 -10.82
N SER A 114 -10.97 -15.07 -9.62
CA SER A 114 -11.50 -14.09 -8.66
C SER A 114 -11.05 -12.66 -8.94
N HIS A 115 -10.11 -12.47 -9.88
CA HIS A 115 -9.51 -11.18 -10.21
C HIS A 115 -10.22 -10.53 -11.40
N TYR A 116 -11.10 -9.57 -11.06
CA TYR A 116 -11.41 -8.36 -11.82
C TYR A 116 -11.56 -8.46 -13.35
N ASP A 117 -12.83 -8.37 -13.81
CA ASP A 117 -13.25 -7.98 -15.17
C ASP A 117 -12.86 -6.53 -15.52
N ILE A 118 -11.71 -6.05 -15.05
CA ILE A 118 -11.24 -4.70 -15.26
C ILE A 118 -10.35 -4.71 -16.51
N GLY A 119 -10.96 -4.39 -17.66
CA GLY A 119 -10.29 -4.33 -18.95
C GLY A 119 -9.55 -3.01 -19.22
N ASN A 120 -9.00 -2.89 -20.43
CA ASN A 120 -8.24 -1.71 -20.88
C ASN A 120 -8.97 -0.38 -20.71
N ASP A 121 -10.31 -0.38 -20.73
CA ASP A 121 -11.10 0.84 -20.58
C ASP A 121 -10.91 1.49 -19.20
N PHE A 122 -10.69 0.70 -18.16
CA PHE A 122 -10.37 1.22 -16.84
C PHE A 122 -8.94 1.78 -16.77
N TYR A 123 -7.96 1.02 -17.28
CA TYR A 123 -6.55 1.42 -17.23
C TYR A 123 -6.31 2.71 -18.02
N LYS A 124 -7.00 2.91 -19.15
CA LYS A 124 -6.95 4.15 -19.94
C LYS A 124 -7.37 5.41 -19.18
N LEU A 125 -8.12 5.28 -18.07
CA LEU A 125 -8.57 6.44 -17.30
C LEU A 125 -7.43 7.11 -16.52
N TRP A 126 -6.37 6.38 -16.19
CA TRP A 126 -5.33 6.86 -15.28
C TRP A 126 -3.89 6.50 -15.68
N LEU A 127 -3.68 5.54 -16.59
CA LEU A 127 -2.37 5.36 -17.24
C LEU A 127 -2.14 6.42 -18.31
N ASP A 128 -0.88 6.57 -18.71
CA ASP A 128 -0.51 7.36 -19.88
C ASP A 128 -0.92 6.64 -21.19
N PRO A 129 -0.87 7.33 -22.35
CA PRO A 129 -1.30 6.76 -23.64
C PRO A 129 -0.58 5.47 -24.07
N THR A 130 0.62 5.19 -23.55
CA THR A 130 1.35 3.94 -23.83
C THR A 130 0.75 2.71 -23.13
N LEU A 131 -0.16 2.91 -22.16
CA LEU A 131 -0.71 1.87 -21.30
C LEU A 131 0.35 1.06 -20.55
N THR A 132 1.48 1.70 -20.22
CA THR A 132 2.57 1.04 -19.51
C THR A 132 2.21 0.91 -18.03
N TYR A 133 1.76 -0.27 -17.60
CA TYR A 133 1.55 -0.56 -16.18
C TYR A 133 2.82 -1.07 -15.49
N SER A 134 3.86 -0.24 -15.51
CA SER A 134 5.13 -0.50 -14.84
C SER A 134 5.79 0.80 -14.39
N CYS A 135 6.83 0.71 -13.58
CA CYS A 135 7.57 1.88 -13.10
C CYS A 135 8.14 2.71 -14.27
N ALA A 136 7.97 4.03 -14.19
CA ALA A 136 8.52 5.01 -15.13
C ALA A 136 9.92 5.49 -14.70
N TYR A 137 10.59 6.29 -15.54
CA TYR A 137 11.89 6.89 -15.25
C TYR A 137 11.86 8.38 -15.59
N PHE A 138 11.77 9.22 -14.55
CA PHE A 138 11.80 10.67 -14.68
C PHE A 138 13.25 11.14 -14.79
N GLU A 139 13.62 11.74 -15.93
CA GLU A 139 14.94 12.37 -16.11
C GLU A 139 14.93 13.80 -15.57
N ASN A 140 13.78 14.48 -15.64
CA ASN A 140 13.54 15.80 -15.10
C ASN A 140 12.27 15.81 -14.23
N ASP A 141 12.19 16.77 -13.30
CA ASP A 141 11.04 16.91 -12.39
C ASP A 141 9.73 17.31 -13.11
N ASP A 142 9.83 17.86 -14.33
CA ASP A 142 8.71 18.31 -15.16
C ASP A 142 8.34 17.34 -16.30
N ASP A 143 8.98 16.16 -16.36
CA ASP A 143 8.62 15.13 -17.34
C ASP A 143 7.16 14.70 -17.13
N THR A 144 6.40 14.61 -18.23
CA THR A 144 5.08 13.99 -18.20
C THR A 144 5.21 12.49 -17.92
N LEU A 145 4.15 11.84 -17.44
CA LEU A 145 4.18 10.39 -17.22
C LEU A 145 4.50 9.62 -18.52
N GLU A 146 3.93 10.05 -19.65
CA GLU A 146 4.24 9.49 -20.98
C GLU A 146 5.74 9.61 -21.32
N GLN A 147 6.32 10.81 -21.11
CA GLN A 147 7.75 11.02 -21.34
C GLN A 147 8.60 10.14 -20.43
N ALA A 148 8.24 10.04 -19.15
CA ALA A 148 8.93 9.20 -18.17
C ALA A 148 8.87 7.70 -18.53
N GLN A 149 7.78 7.22 -19.14
CA GLN A 149 7.69 5.84 -19.62
C GLN A 149 8.60 5.58 -20.84
N LEU A 150 8.67 6.53 -21.78
CA LEU A 150 9.61 6.45 -22.92
C LEU A 150 11.07 6.50 -22.45
N ASN A 151 11.36 7.39 -21.51
CA ASN A 151 12.68 7.51 -20.87
C ASN A 151 13.09 6.18 -20.22
N LYS A 152 12.16 5.48 -19.55
CA LYS A 152 12.42 4.14 -18.97
C LYS A 152 12.80 3.12 -20.03
N ILE A 153 12.10 3.08 -21.16
CA ILE A 153 12.42 2.17 -22.28
C ILE A 153 13.83 2.46 -22.79
N HIS A 154 14.15 3.72 -23.06
CA HIS A 154 15.48 4.11 -23.51
C HIS A 154 16.56 3.82 -22.45
N HIS A 155 16.28 4.03 -21.16
CA HIS A 155 17.19 3.75 -20.06
C HIS A 155 17.53 2.24 -19.97
N ILE A 156 16.54 1.36 -20.13
CA ILE A 156 16.75 -0.09 -20.17
C ILE A 156 17.57 -0.48 -21.39
N LEU A 157 17.18 -0.02 -22.59
CA LEU A 157 17.89 -0.35 -23.83
C LEU A 157 19.35 0.15 -23.81
N LYS A 158 19.62 1.35 -23.29
CA LYS A 158 20.99 1.89 -23.15
C LYS A 158 21.89 0.95 -22.32
N LYS A 159 21.37 0.34 -21.25
CA LYS A 159 22.13 -0.62 -20.42
C LYS A 159 22.53 -1.88 -21.17
N LEU A 160 21.75 -2.30 -22.15
CA LEU A 160 22.03 -3.48 -22.97
C LEU A 160 23.12 -3.25 -24.03
N LYS A 161 23.48 -1.97 -24.29
CA LYS A 161 24.42 -1.56 -25.36
C LYS A 161 24.10 -2.26 -26.70
N PRO A 162 22.87 -2.06 -27.24
CA PRO A 162 22.41 -2.80 -28.39
C PRO A 162 23.26 -2.49 -29.62
N GLU A 163 23.51 -3.51 -30.42
CA GLU A 163 24.20 -3.40 -31.71
C GLU A 163 23.23 -3.75 -32.83
N ARG A 164 23.33 -3.02 -33.94
CA ARG A 164 22.50 -3.25 -35.14
C ARG A 164 22.65 -4.71 -35.61
N GLY A 165 21.52 -5.39 -35.80
CA GLY A 165 21.48 -6.77 -36.29
C GLY A 165 21.46 -7.85 -35.20
N LYS A 166 21.63 -7.49 -33.91
CA LYS A 166 21.41 -8.43 -32.81
C LYS A 166 19.92 -8.62 -32.53
N ARG A 167 19.56 -9.78 -31.97
CA ARG A 167 18.19 -10.13 -31.56
C ARG A 167 17.99 -9.81 -30.07
N LEU A 168 16.80 -9.36 -29.72
CA LEU A 168 16.38 -9.09 -28.34
C LEU A 168 15.17 -9.98 -28.01
N LEU A 169 15.16 -10.55 -26.81
CA LEU A 169 14.01 -11.25 -26.24
C LEU A 169 13.45 -10.37 -25.12
N ASP A 170 12.16 -10.07 -25.20
CA ASP A 170 11.40 -9.38 -24.15
C ASP A 170 10.39 -10.37 -23.56
N ILE A 171 10.44 -10.58 -22.24
CA ILE A 171 9.58 -11.52 -21.52
C ILE A 171 8.58 -10.69 -20.73
N GLY A 172 7.31 -10.75 -21.14
CA GLY A 172 6.19 -10.05 -20.50
C GLY A 172 5.82 -10.66 -19.15
#